data_AF-A0A960CXD7-F1
#
_entry.id   AF-A0A960CXD7-F1
#
_cell.length_a   1.000
_cell.length_b   1.000
_cell.length_c   1.000
_cell.angle_alpha   90.00
_cell.angle_beta   90.00
_cell.angle_gamma   90.00
#
_symmetry.space_group_name_H-M   'P 1'
#
loop_
_entity.id
_entity.type
_entity.pdbx_description
1 polymer ?
#
loop_
_entity_poly.entity_id
_entity_poly.type
_entity_poly.pdbx_seq_one_letter_code
_entity_poly.pdbx_strand_id
1 'polypeptide(L)'
;VDPDPDAAASFPERRRLFELPRSSWEDYDPKLISAGGGVFSRQQKSIPVSEPMRRALGIDEAVTHLTPPNLIRAILRAPVDLLFNGGIGTYIKAEAESDAAVGDRANDAVRVNANQLRVKVIGEGGNLGVTSLGRVEFDLCGGRVNTDAMDNSAGVDCSDHEVNIK
;
A
#
# COMPACT_ATOMS: atom_id res chain seq x y z
N VAL A 1 8.45 6.58 0.10
CA VAL A 1 7.63 7.32 1.10
C VAL A 1 7.77 8.78 0.78
N ASP A 2 6.66 9.44 0.50
CA ASP A 2 6.62 10.87 0.25
C ASP A 2 5.68 11.51 1.29
N PRO A 3 6.21 12.23 2.30
CA PRO A 3 5.41 12.79 3.38
C PRO A 3 4.34 13.81 2.97
N ASP A 4 4.62 14.62 1.94
CA ASP A 4 3.78 15.72 1.47
C ASP A 4 3.87 15.84 -0.08
N PRO A 5 3.31 14.87 -0.83
CA PRO A 5 3.51 14.78 -2.27
C PRO A 5 2.74 15.87 -3.04
N ASP A 6 3.41 16.52 -4.00
CA ASP A 6 2.74 17.32 -5.02
C ASP A 6 2.20 16.40 -6.13
N ALA A 7 0.87 16.25 -6.19
CA ALA A 7 0.21 15.37 -7.16
C ALA A 7 0.44 15.78 -8.62
N ALA A 8 0.50 17.09 -8.90
CA ALA A 8 0.68 17.62 -10.24
C ALA A 8 2.12 17.44 -10.72
N ALA A 9 3.10 17.69 -9.84
CA ALA A 9 4.52 17.51 -10.15
C ALA A 9 4.94 16.02 -10.22
N SER A 10 4.36 15.17 -9.37
CA SER A 10 4.71 13.74 -9.32
C SER A 10 4.10 12.91 -10.46
N PHE A 11 3.00 13.36 -11.09
CA PHE A 11 2.37 12.60 -12.17
C PHE A 11 3.26 12.44 -13.42
N PRO A 12 3.86 13.50 -13.99
CA PRO A 12 4.78 13.38 -15.12
C PRO A 12 5.94 12.40 -14.82
N GLU A 13 6.46 12.42 -13.60
CA GLU A 13 7.56 11.55 -13.20
C GLU A 13 7.12 10.08 -13.08
N ARG A 14 5.95 9.81 -12.48
CA ARG A 14 5.39 8.44 -12.46
C ARG A 14 5.12 7.91 -13.86
N ARG A 15 4.67 8.76 -14.80
CA ARG A 15 4.50 8.37 -16.21
C ARG A 15 5.84 8.07 -16.87
N ARG A 16 6.85 8.92 -16.70
CA ARG A 16 8.21 8.66 -17.20
C ARG A 16 8.74 7.33 -16.66
N LEU A 17 8.54 7.06 -15.38
CA LEU A 17 8.97 5.82 -14.74
C LEU A 17 8.25 4.59 -15.31
N PHE A 18 6.95 4.70 -15.56
CA PHE A 18 6.15 3.64 -16.18
C PHE A 18 6.60 3.33 -17.62
N GLU A 19 6.95 4.36 -18.40
CA GLU A 19 7.40 4.22 -19.79
C GLU A 19 8.85 3.73 -19.90
N LEU A 20 9.65 3.83 -18.83
CA LEU A 20 11.04 3.41 -18.79
C LEU A 20 11.15 1.86 -18.74
N PRO A 21 11.80 1.21 -19.72
CA PRO A 21 11.96 -0.25 -19.71
C PRO A 21 12.76 -0.74 -18.51
N ARG A 22 12.25 -1.78 -17.81
CA ARG A 22 12.86 -2.38 -16.60
C ARG A 22 13.10 -1.38 -15.46
N SER A 23 12.19 -0.41 -15.32
CA SER A 23 12.27 0.59 -14.26
C SER A 23 12.03 0.01 -12.87
N SER A 24 12.48 0.76 -11.87
CA SER A 24 12.28 0.52 -10.45
C SER A 24 12.05 1.84 -9.72
N TRP A 25 11.59 1.79 -8.47
CA TRP A 25 11.49 3.01 -7.67
C TRP A 25 12.83 3.73 -7.45
N GLU A 26 13.98 3.04 -7.61
CA GLU A 26 15.30 3.67 -7.52
C GLU A 26 15.57 4.64 -8.68
N ASP A 27 14.82 4.51 -9.79
CA ASP A 27 14.92 5.42 -10.94
C ASP A 27 14.06 6.69 -10.78
N TYR A 28 13.26 6.79 -9.72
CA TYR A 28 12.41 7.96 -9.45
C TYR A 28 13.28 9.17 -9.06
N ASP A 29 13.02 10.35 -9.63
CA ASP A 29 13.78 11.57 -9.31
C ASP A 29 13.57 11.97 -7.83
N PRO A 30 14.60 11.85 -6.97
CA PRO A 30 14.46 12.13 -5.55
C PRO A 30 14.19 13.62 -5.27
N LYS A 31 14.46 14.52 -6.22
CA LYS A 31 14.16 15.96 -6.06
C LYS A 31 12.66 16.25 -6.04
N LEU A 32 11.84 15.34 -6.57
CA LEU A 32 10.38 15.45 -6.58
C LEU A 32 9.73 14.83 -5.35
N ILE A 33 10.51 14.23 -4.45
CA ILE A 33 10.03 13.72 -3.17
C ILE A 33 10.13 14.85 -2.14
N SER A 34 9.06 15.07 -1.38
CA SER A 34 9.04 16.11 -0.35
C SER A 34 10.08 15.90 0.74
N ALA A 35 10.39 16.99 1.45
CA ALA A 35 11.44 17.00 2.47
C ALA A 35 11.25 15.90 3.53
N GLY A 36 12.33 15.15 3.79
CA GLY A 36 12.33 14.04 4.73
C GLY A 36 11.75 12.73 4.18
N GLY A 37 11.23 12.70 2.95
CA GLY A 37 10.86 11.48 2.25
C GLY A 37 12.04 10.76 1.59
N GLY A 38 11.73 9.66 0.91
CA GLY A 38 12.72 8.94 0.11
C GLY A 38 12.23 7.60 -0.43
N VAL A 39 13.05 7.03 -1.31
CA VAL A 39 12.97 5.64 -1.76
C VAL A 39 13.92 4.82 -0.89
N PHE A 40 13.39 3.75 -0.28
CA PHE A 40 14.15 2.93 0.65
C PHE A 40 14.15 1.47 0.19
N SER A 41 15.32 0.88 0.12
CA SER A 41 15.48 -0.53 -0.27
C SER A 41 14.96 -1.44 0.85
N ARG A 42 14.22 -2.48 0.45
CA ARG A 42 13.71 -3.52 1.37
C ARG A 42 14.83 -4.39 1.97
N GLN A 43 16.05 -4.29 1.44
CA GLN A 43 17.23 -5.03 1.91
C GLN A 43 18.02 -4.26 2.99
N GLN A 44 17.67 -3.00 3.27
CA GLN A 44 18.31 -2.23 4.33
C GLN A 44 18.03 -2.85 5.70
N LYS A 45 19.03 -2.84 6.59
CA LYS A 45 18.86 -3.32 7.97
C LYS A 45 18.04 -2.35 8.82
N SER A 46 18.11 -1.06 8.51
CA SER A 46 17.48 0.03 9.23
C SER A 46 17.26 1.20 8.29
N ILE A 47 16.12 1.85 8.40
CA ILE A 47 15.71 3.03 7.64
C ILE A 47 15.54 4.17 8.65
N PRO A 48 16.24 5.31 8.50
CA PRO A 48 15.98 6.48 9.31
C PRO A 48 14.58 7.01 9.00
N VAL A 49 13.82 7.31 10.04
CA VAL A 49 12.47 7.89 9.93
C VAL A 49 12.57 9.35 10.30
N SER A 50 12.34 10.21 9.31
CA SER A 50 12.34 11.66 9.50
C SER A 50 11.10 12.12 10.27
N GLU A 51 11.14 13.34 10.81
CA GLU A 51 9.99 13.96 11.46
C GLU A 51 8.78 14.12 10.50
N PRO A 52 8.94 14.56 9.23
CA PRO A 52 7.85 14.56 8.25
C PRO A 52 7.25 13.16 8.02
N MET A 53 8.08 12.12 7.87
CA MET A 53 7.60 10.74 7.72
C MET A 53 6.80 10.28 8.93
N ARG A 54 7.26 10.59 10.15
CA ARG A 54 6.54 10.23 11.38
C ARG A 54 5.14 10.83 11.40
N ARG A 55 5.03 12.14 11.11
CA ARG A 55 3.74 12.82 11.04
C ARG A 55 2.82 12.21 9.99
N ALA A 56 3.31 12.04 8.76
CA ALA A 56 2.50 11.52 7.65
C ALA A 56 2.00 10.09 7.90
N LEU A 57 2.83 9.24 8.52
CA LEU A 57 2.50 7.84 8.77
C LEU A 57 1.84 7.60 10.15
N GLY A 58 1.73 8.62 11.00
CA GLY A 58 1.24 8.49 12.37
C GLY A 58 2.11 7.55 13.22
N ILE A 59 3.42 7.77 13.19
CA ILE A 59 4.44 7.05 13.97
C ILE A 59 4.82 7.92 15.18
N ASP A 60 5.03 7.29 16.34
CA ASP A 60 5.46 7.93 17.58
C ASP A 60 6.76 8.76 17.42
N GLU A 61 6.82 9.93 18.07
CA GLU A 61 7.90 10.90 17.96
C GLU A 61 9.28 10.35 18.36
N ALA A 62 9.32 9.40 19.31
CA ALA A 62 10.56 8.79 19.77
C ALA A 62 11.17 7.81 18.74
N VAL A 63 10.40 7.39 17.72
CA VAL A 63 10.85 6.43 16.72
C VAL A 63 11.69 7.14 15.65
N THR A 64 13.01 6.98 15.73
CA THR A 64 13.94 7.57 14.76
C THR A 64 14.36 6.60 13.65
N HIS A 65 14.13 5.29 13.82
CA HIS A 65 14.54 4.25 12.89
C HIS A 65 13.53 3.10 12.86
N LEU A 66 13.35 2.48 11.70
CA LEU A 66 12.55 1.26 11.53
C LEU A 66 13.26 0.27 10.61
N THR A 67 13.02 -1.02 10.82
CA THR A 67 13.33 -2.02 9.79
C THR A 67 12.35 -1.88 8.62
N PRO A 68 12.70 -2.32 7.39
CA PRO A 68 11.79 -2.24 6.25
C PRO A 68 10.41 -2.89 6.49
N PRO A 69 10.30 -4.09 7.12
CA PRO A 69 8.99 -4.65 7.44
C PRO A 69 8.16 -3.78 8.38
N ASN A 70 8.78 -3.18 9.40
CA ASN A 70 8.07 -2.29 10.32
C ASN A 70 7.64 -0.98 9.66
N LEU A 71 8.43 -0.46 8.70
CA LEU A 71 8.02 0.70 7.91
C LEU A 71 6.83 0.36 7.00
N ILE A 72 6.80 -0.83 6.36
CA ILE A 72 5.65 -1.28 5.57
C ILE A 72 4.40 -1.40 6.47
N ARG A 73 4.53 -1.99 7.67
CA ARG A 73 3.42 -2.03 8.65
C ARG A 73 2.95 -0.65 9.09
N ALA A 74 3.85 0.33 9.17
CA ALA A 74 3.47 1.72 9.46
C ALA A 74 2.72 2.36 8.28
N ILE A 75 3.15 2.11 7.04
CA ILE A 75 2.47 2.56 5.82
C ILE A 75 1.06 1.98 5.74
N LEU A 76 0.90 0.67 5.96
CA LEU A 76 -0.43 0.03 5.94
C LEU A 76 -1.38 0.60 6.99
N ARG A 77 -0.85 1.08 8.12
CA ARG A 77 -1.64 1.68 9.21
C ARG A 77 -1.68 3.21 9.15
N ALA A 78 -1.19 3.85 8.08
CA ALA A 78 -1.14 5.30 8.00
C ALA A 78 -2.55 5.92 8.10
N PRO A 79 -2.70 7.10 8.73
CA PRO A 79 -3.99 7.79 8.85
C PRO A 79 -4.32 8.55 7.56
N VAL A 80 -4.62 7.81 6.48
CA VAL A 80 -4.89 8.36 5.15
C VAL A 80 -6.35 8.14 4.75
N ASP A 81 -6.83 8.84 3.72
CA ASP A 81 -8.19 8.63 3.22
C ASP A 81 -8.31 7.36 2.39
N LEU A 82 -7.29 7.05 1.58
CA LEU A 82 -7.27 5.92 0.65
C LEU A 82 -5.99 5.10 0.78
N LEU A 83 -6.15 3.78 0.87
CA LEU A 83 -5.09 2.80 0.70
C LEU A 83 -5.38 2.03 -0.59
N PHE A 84 -4.56 2.25 -1.61
CA PHE A 84 -4.68 1.54 -2.87
C PHE A 84 -3.68 0.39 -2.91
N ASN A 85 -4.17 -0.84 -2.87
CA ASN A 85 -3.33 -2.03 -2.97
C ASN A 85 -3.27 -2.51 -4.43
N GLY A 86 -2.21 -2.11 -5.14
CA GLY A 86 -1.89 -2.63 -6.48
C GLY A 86 -0.80 -3.72 -6.48
N GLY A 87 -0.44 -4.26 -5.31
CA GLY A 87 0.64 -5.22 -5.16
C GLY A 87 0.15 -6.68 -5.21
N ILE A 88 1.11 -7.60 -5.22
CA ILE A 88 0.86 -9.03 -5.03
C ILE A 88 0.99 -9.36 -3.55
N GLY A 89 0.05 -10.13 -3.02
CA GLY A 89 0.06 -10.68 -1.68
C GLY A 89 -1.04 -10.17 -0.77
N THR A 90 -1.21 -10.87 0.35
CA THR A 90 -2.25 -10.60 1.34
C THR A 90 -1.64 -9.90 2.56
N TYR A 91 -1.87 -8.58 2.62
CA TYR A 91 -1.26 -7.68 3.61
C TYR A 91 -2.15 -7.44 4.82
N ILE A 92 -3.44 -7.71 4.71
CA ILE A 92 -4.43 -7.43 5.75
C ILE A 92 -5.26 -8.70 5.99
N LYS A 93 -5.44 -9.04 7.27
CA LYS A 93 -6.30 -10.15 7.72
C LYS A 93 -7.19 -9.72 8.88
N ALA A 94 -8.17 -10.52 9.27
CA ALA A 94 -8.85 -10.34 10.55
C ALA A 94 -7.93 -10.71 11.71
N GLU A 95 -8.17 -10.13 12.88
CA GLU A 95 -7.45 -10.46 14.11
C GLU A 95 -7.57 -11.95 14.48
N ALA A 96 -8.74 -12.55 14.25
CA ALA A 96 -9.00 -13.95 14.53
C ALA A 96 -8.27 -14.94 13.61
N GLU A 97 -7.73 -14.48 12.47
CA GLU A 97 -6.96 -15.31 11.56
C GLU A 97 -5.49 -15.39 12.00
N SER A 98 -4.88 -16.58 11.90
CA SER A 98 -3.42 -16.69 12.06
C SER A 98 -2.72 -16.43 10.73
N ASP A 99 -1.48 -15.95 10.77
CA ASP A 99 -0.69 -15.75 9.55
C ASP A 99 -0.51 -17.04 8.73
N ALA A 100 -0.35 -18.17 9.42
CA ALA A 100 -0.23 -19.48 8.79
C ALA A 100 -1.49 -19.88 7.99
N ALA A 101 -2.69 -19.46 8.45
CA ALA A 101 -3.95 -19.77 7.78
C ALA A 101 -4.17 -18.94 6.51
N VAL A 102 -3.56 -17.75 6.41
CA VAL A 102 -3.66 -16.88 5.21
C VAL A 102 -2.94 -17.50 4.00
N GLY A 103 -1.88 -18.29 4.24
CA GLY A 103 -1.19 -19.02 3.17
C GLY A 103 -0.18 -18.19 2.37
N ASP A 104 0.11 -16.95 2.77
CA ASP A 104 1.06 -16.05 2.10
C ASP A 104 2.27 -15.71 3.00
N ARG A 105 3.17 -16.67 3.14
CA ARG A 105 4.34 -16.53 4.05
C ARG A 105 5.27 -15.37 3.70
N ALA A 106 5.29 -14.94 2.44
CA ALA A 106 6.16 -13.85 2.01
C ALA A 106 5.76 -12.52 2.65
N ASN A 107 4.49 -12.37 3.05
CA ASN A 107 3.96 -11.15 3.63
C ASN A 107 3.68 -11.24 5.14
N ASP A 108 3.94 -12.38 5.80
CA ASP A 108 3.72 -12.55 7.25
C ASP A 108 4.39 -11.44 8.08
N ALA A 109 5.65 -11.10 7.75
CA ALA A 109 6.41 -10.08 8.48
C ALA A 109 5.85 -8.66 8.35
N VAL A 110 4.99 -8.40 7.35
CA VAL A 110 4.40 -7.10 7.07
C VAL A 110 2.89 -7.07 7.27
N ARG A 111 2.25 -8.22 7.50
CA ARG A 111 0.81 -8.32 7.64
C ARG A 111 0.32 -7.56 8.87
N VAL A 112 -0.85 -6.96 8.75
CA VAL A 112 -1.54 -6.27 9.85
C VAL A 112 -2.98 -6.77 9.98
N ASN A 113 -3.56 -6.57 11.16
CA ASN A 113 -4.98 -6.86 11.36
C ASN A 113 -5.83 -5.69 10.85
N ALA A 114 -7.00 -5.97 10.31
CA ALA A 114 -7.91 -4.99 9.78
C ALA A 114 -8.38 -3.98 10.85
N ASN A 115 -8.57 -4.42 12.09
CA ASN A 115 -8.90 -3.55 13.22
C ASN A 115 -7.79 -2.56 13.63
N GLN A 116 -6.58 -2.69 13.08
CA GLN A 116 -5.46 -1.76 13.32
C GLN A 116 -5.37 -0.65 12.27
N LEU A 117 -6.20 -0.74 11.22
CA LEU A 117 -6.17 0.20 10.12
C LEU A 117 -6.81 1.53 10.53
N ARG A 118 -6.21 2.63 10.06
CA ARG A 118 -6.71 3.99 10.27
C ARG A 118 -7.21 4.64 8.98
N VAL A 119 -7.07 3.92 7.87
CA VAL A 119 -7.52 4.38 6.56
C VAL A 119 -9.04 4.35 6.48
N LYS A 120 -9.63 5.29 5.73
CA LYS A 120 -11.10 5.32 5.54
C LYS A 120 -11.57 4.35 4.47
N VAL A 121 -10.85 4.27 3.35
CA VAL A 121 -11.22 3.44 2.19
C VAL A 121 -10.04 2.60 1.71
N ILE A 122 -10.30 1.33 1.40
CA ILE A 122 -9.35 0.45 0.70
C ILE A 122 -9.85 0.24 -0.73
N GLY A 123 -8.97 0.46 -1.70
CA GLY A 123 -9.17 0.02 -3.08
C GLY A 123 -8.21 -1.13 -3.42
N GLU A 124 -8.73 -2.26 -3.89
CA GLU A 124 -7.93 -3.43 -4.25
C GLU A 124 -7.70 -3.53 -5.76
N GLY A 125 -6.64 -2.88 -6.25
CA GLY A 125 -6.21 -3.00 -7.64
C GLY A 125 -5.52 -4.33 -7.97
N GLY A 126 -4.93 -5.00 -6.97
CA GLY A 126 -4.44 -6.37 -7.04
C GLY A 126 -5.46 -7.38 -6.53
N ASN A 127 -5.15 -8.67 -6.64
CA ASN A 127 -5.98 -9.74 -6.10
C ASN A 127 -5.58 -10.09 -4.66
N LEU A 128 -6.57 -10.35 -3.81
CA LEU A 128 -6.44 -10.87 -2.45
C LEU A 128 -5.53 -10.03 -1.56
N GLY A 129 -5.66 -8.70 -1.66
CA GLY A 129 -4.94 -7.77 -0.79
C GLY A 129 -5.34 -7.87 0.68
N VAL A 130 -6.62 -8.17 0.88
CA VAL A 130 -7.29 -8.36 2.16
C VAL A 130 -7.96 -9.74 2.18
N THR A 131 -7.89 -10.48 3.30
CA THR A 131 -8.68 -11.71 3.46
C THR A 131 -10.19 -11.40 3.50
N SER A 132 -11.04 -12.38 3.21
CA SER A 132 -12.51 -12.19 3.31
C SER A 132 -12.95 -11.78 4.73
N LEU A 133 -12.41 -12.43 5.77
CA LEU A 133 -12.69 -12.05 7.16
C LEU A 133 -12.10 -10.67 7.50
N GLY A 134 -10.93 -10.34 6.96
CA GLY A 134 -10.32 -9.02 7.14
C GLY A 134 -11.17 -7.89 6.56
N ARG A 135 -11.82 -8.11 5.41
CA ARG A 135 -12.77 -7.14 4.83
C ARG A 135 -13.96 -6.90 5.77
N VAL A 136 -14.53 -7.98 6.32
CA VAL A 136 -15.63 -7.89 7.29
C VAL A 136 -15.20 -7.15 8.56
N GLU A 137 -14.04 -7.49 9.12
CA GLU A 137 -13.51 -6.80 10.30
C GLU A 137 -13.28 -5.31 10.03
N PHE A 138 -12.72 -4.95 8.87
CA PHE A 138 -12.48 -3.57 8.49
C PHE A 138 -13.79 -2.76 8.37
N ASP A 139 -14.82 -3.31 7.74
CA ASP A 139 -16.13 -2.66 7.62
C ASP A 139 -16.82 -2.50 8.97
N LEU A 140 -16.73 -3.51 9.85
CA LEU A 140 -17.23 -3.42 11.23
C LEU A 140 -16.50 -2.36 12.06
N CYS A 141 -15.23 -2.08 11.75
CA CYS A 141 -14.47 -0.97 12.34
C CYS A 141 -14.79 0.40 11.70
N GLY A 142 -15.73 0.47 10.75
CA GLY A 142 -16.17 1.71 10.10
C GLY A 142 -15.42 2.07 8.82
N GLY A 143 -14.50 1.21 8.36
CA GLY A 143 -13.83 1.34 7.08
C GLY A 143 -14.76 1.03 5.90
N ARG A 144 -14.31 1.33 4.68
CA ARG A 144 -15.02 0.98 3.43
C ARG A 144 -14.10 0.20 2.51
N VAL A 145 -14.55 -0.97 2.10
CA VAL A 145 -13.80 -1.87 1.22
C VAL A 145 -14.76 -2.66 0.37
N ASN A 146 -14.47 -2.73 -0.91
CA ASN A 146 -15.11 -3.64 -1.83
C ASN A 146 -14.32 -4.96 -1.87
N THR A 147 -14.87 -5.98 -2.52
CA THR A 147 -14.02 -7.10 -2.93
C THR A 147 -13.15 -6.68 -4.10
N ASP A 148 -11.92 -7.19 -4.17
CA ASP A 148 -11.02 -7.09 -5.32
C ASP A 148 -11.72 -7.31 -6.67
N ALA A 149 -12.59 -8.31 -6.78
CA ALA A 149 -13.35 -8.61 -7.99
C ALA A 149 -14.23 -7.45 -8.50
N MET A 150 -14.62 -6.50 -7.63
CA MET A 150 -15.31 -5.28 -8.06
C MET A 150 -14.29 -4.19 -8.43
N ASP A 151 -13.26 -4.00 -7.62
CA ASP A 151 -12.30 -2.89 -7.76
C ASP A 151 -11.34 -3.04 -8.95
N ASN A 152 -11.00 -4.28 -9.36
CA ASN A 152 -10.02 -4.55 -10.42
C ASN A 152 -10.61 -5.18 -11.70
N SER A 153 -11.94 -5.14 -11.86
CA SER A 153 -12.67 -5.76 -12.97
C SER A 153 -12.51 -5.08 -14.33
N ALA A 154 -11.94 -3.87 -14.40
CA ALA A 154 -11.85 -3.07 -15.63
C ALA A 154 -11.20 -3.80 -16.81
N GLY A 155 -10.22 -4.68 -16.57
CA GLY A 155 -9.60 -5.48 -17.63
C GLY A 155 -10.56 -6.51 -18.25
N VAL A 156 -11.42 -7.12 -17.42
CA VAL A 156 -12.44 -8.08 -17.88
C VAL A 156 -13.53 -7.34 -18.66
N ASP A 157 -13.98 -6.20 -18.16
CA ASP A 157 -15.02 -5.37 -18.78
C ASP A 157 -14.58 -4.88 -20.17
N CYS A 158 -13.36 -4.31 -20.29
CA CYS A 158 -12.80 -3.92 -21.57
C CYS A 158 -12.69 -5.09 -22.56
N SER A 159 -12.34 -6.29 -22.08
CA SER A 159 -12.24 -7.49 -22.93
C SER A 159 -13.62 -7.96 -23.40
N ASP A 160 -14.64 -7.91 -22.56
CA ASP A 160 -16.02 -8.25 -22.94
C ASP A 160 -16.52 -7.32 -24.04
N HIS A 161 -16.30 -6.01 -23.88
CA HIS A 161 -16.61 -5.03 -24.92
C HIS A 161 -15.83 -5.26 -26.22
N GLU A 162 -14.53 -5.60 -26.15
CA GLU A 162 -13.74 -5.88 -27.36
C GLU A 162 -14.23 -7.14 -28.11
N VAL A 163 -14.65 -8.18 -27.38
CA VAL A 163 -15.18 -9.41 -27.96
C VAL A 163 -16.59 -9.20 -28.53
N ASN A 164 -17.46 -8.48 -27.84
CA ASN A 164 -18.86 -8.26 -28.25
C ASN A 164 -19.03 -7.21 -29.35
N ILE A 165 -18.00 -6.41 -29.66
CA ILE A 165 -17.97 -5.48 -30.79
C ILE A 165 -17.54 -6.16 -32.11
N LYS A 166 -16.91 -7.35 -32.05
CA LYS A 166 -16.54 -8.15 -33.23
C LYS A 166 -17.73 -8.95 -33.75
#